data_AF-A0A8J4XXK2-F1
#
_entry.id   AF-A0A8J4XXK2-F1
#
_cell.length_a   1.000
_cell.length_b   1.000
_cell.length_c   1.000
_cell.angle_alpha   90.00
_cell.angle_beta   90.00
_cell.angle_gamma   90.00
#
_symmetry.space_group_name_H-M   'P 1'
#
loop_
_entity.id
_entity.type
_entity.pdbx_description
1 polymer ?
#
loop_
_entity_poly.entity_id
_entity_poly.type
_entity_poly.pdbx_seq_one_letter_code
_entity_poly.pdbx_strand_id
1 'polypeptide(L)'
;MFNLFDVAHADALKLIKNPEDRHFLLAQWELGRRGSVDSVELVLVRKEEAAQKKEVNARQIERTRMEQEASCNQVELVSSCFVSPDYEGSVVEEEGAVGGDAGPPKRKRTQVQNVWTPGLTAALDRTKMSDRMAPYVLTKVAKSLDHDPVELNMSRSSVKCYRERYRAEKWADLKEGFKETGEPCVVI
;
A
#
# COMPACT_ATOMS: atom_id res chain seq x y z
N MET A 1 7.83 20.59 6.28
CA MET A 1 8.50 20.26 5.02
C MET A 1 9.84 20.98 5.05
N PHE A 2 10.96 20.26 5.04
CA PHE A 2 12.27 20.91 5.10
C PHE A 2 12.52 21.62 3.77
N ASN A 3 12.85 22.91 3.83
CA ASN A 3 13.29 23.70 2.68
C ASN A 3 14.66 23.18 2.21
N LEU A 4 14.67 22.00 1.60
CA LEU A 4 15.87 21.39 1.06
C LEU A 4 16.23 22.14 -0.21
N PHE A 5 17.28 22.94 -0.10
CA PHE A 5 17.81 23.73 -1.19
C PHE A 5 19.06 23.07 -1.74
N ASP A 6 19.00 22.61 -2.99
CA ASP A 6 20.16 22.03 -3.68
C ASP A 6 21.00 23.14 -4.29
N VAL A 7 21.74 23.88 -3.45
CA VAL A 7 22.83 24.74 -3.92
C VAL A 7 24.13 23.99 -3.79
N ALA A 8 24.76 23.72 -4.92
CA ALA A 8 26.06 23.06 -4.99
C ALA A 8 27.20 23.92 -4.40
N HIS A 9 27.01 25.25 -4.26
CA HIS A 9 28.08 26.17 -3.85
C HIS A 9 27.56 27.44 -3.15
N ALA A 10 28.13 27.81 -2.00
CA ALA A 10 27.70 28.97 -1.19
C ALA A 10 27.68 30.30 -1.98
N ASP A 11 28.60 30.47 -2.93
CA ASP A 11 28.70 31.66 -3.78
C ASP A 11 28.01 31.55 -5.16
N ALA A 12 27.06 30.63 -5.35
CA ALA A 12 26.43 30.40 -6.66
C ALA A 12 25.90 31.68 -7.34
N LEU A 13 25.32 32.63 -6.59
CA LEU A 13 24.84 33.91 -7.12
C LEU A 13 25.95 34.83 -7.66
N LYS A 14 27.19 34.68 -7.18
CA LYS A 14 28.34 35.47 -7.65
C LYS A 14 29.00 34.83 -8.87
N LEU A 15 29.00 33.50 -8.93
CA LEU A 15 29.62 32.73 -10.01
C LEU A 15 28.80 32.74 -11.30
N ILE A 16 27.47 32.78 -11.18
CA ILE A 16 26.57 32.80 -12.33
C ILE A 16 26.56 34.19 -12.97
N LYS A 17 26.98 34.25 -14.23
CA LYS A 17 27.03 35.46 -15.04
C LYS A 17 25.69 35.76 -15.74
N ASN A 18 24.89 34.74 -16.02
CA ASN A 18 23.61 34.87 -16.71
C ASN A 18 22.54 35.42 -15.74
N PRO A 19 21.87 36.55 -16.04
CA PRO A 19 20.84 37.12 -15.17
C PRO A 19 19.63 36.20 -14.99
N GLU A 20 19.22 35.45 -16.02
CA GLU A 20 18.06 34.56 -15.97
C GLU A 20 18.27 33.43 -14.95
N ASP A 21 19.46 32.83 -14.97
CA ASP A 21 19.84 31.76 -14.03
C ASP A 21 19.91 32.27 -12.58
N ARG A 22 20.28 33.55 -12.38
CA ARG A 22 20.26 34.19 -11.05
C ARG A 22 18.82 34.39 -10.57
N HIS A 23 17.92 34.84 -11.45
CA HIS A 23 16.51 34.98 -11.12
C HIS A 23 15.86 33.63 -10.82
N PHE A 24 16.23 32.58 -11.54
CA PHE A 24 15.76 31.23 -11.29
C PHE A 24 16.18 30.73 -9.89
N LEU A 25 17.45 30.92 -9.51
CA LEU A 25 17.92 30.58 -8.16
C LEU A 25 17.18 31.35 -7.05
N LEU A 26 16.93 32.64 -7.27
CA LEU A 26 16.17 33.46 -6.32
C LEU A 26 14.71 32.98 -6.20
N ALA A 27 14.08 32.60 -7.32
CA ALA A 27 12.71 32.08 -7.32
C ALA A 27 12.59 30.72 -6.60
N GLN A 28 13.67 29.94 -6.59
CA GLN A 28 13.72 28.73 -5.79
C GLN A 28 13.85 29.05 -4.28
N TRP A 29 14.51 30.16 -3.89
CA TRP A 29 14.61 30.62 -2.49
C TRP A 29 13.30 31.15 -1.91
N GLU A 30 12.32 31.49 -2.75
CA GLU A 30 10.99 31.90 -2.29
C GLU A 30 10.30 30.76 -1.51
N LEU A 31 9.77 31.08 -0.32
CA LEU A 31 8.95 30.16 0.46
C LEU A 31 7.68 29.83 -0.33
N GLY A 32 7.47 28.55 -0.66
CA GLY A 32 6.36 28.11 -1.50
C GLY A 32 6.71 28.16 -2.99
N ARG A 33 7.59 27.24 -3.43
CA ARG A 33 8.05 27.06 -4.82
C ARG A 33 6.89 27.27 -5.79
N ARG A 34 6.99 28.29 -6.67
CA ARG A 34 5.99 28.55 -7.70
C ARG A 34 5.75 27.28 -8.52
N GLY A 35 4.51 26.78 -8.51
CA GLY A 35 4.11 25.55 -9.21
C GLY A 35 4.16 24.26 -8.39
N SER A 36 4.52 24.31 -7.10
CA SER A 36 4.38 23.15 -6.21
C SER A 36 2.96 23.09 -5.66
N VAL A 37 2.14 22.21 -6.23
CA VAL A 37 0.85 21.84 -5.62
C VAL A 37 1.14 21.17 -4.30
N ASP A 38 0.69 21.78 -3.20
CA ASP A 38 0.98 21.24 -1.87
C ASP A 38 0.23 19.91 -1.66
N SER A 39 0.75 19.10 -0.74
CA SER A 39 0.21 17.82 -0.30
C SER A 39 -1.30 17.87 -0.03
N VAL A 40 -1.78 18.99 0.53
CA VAL A 40 -3.18 19.23 0.90
C VAL A 40 -4.04 19.44 -0.35
N GLU A 41 -3.58 20.25 -1.29
CA GLU A 41 -4.28 20.51 -2.56
C GLU A 41 -4.37 19.23 -3.40
N LEU A 42 -3.29 18.44 -3.43
CA LEU A 42 -3.27 17.14 -4.13
C LEU A 42 -4.25 16.12 -3.52
N VAL A 43 -4.46 16.17 -2.20
CA VAL A 43 -5.45 15.33 -1.52
C VAL A 43 -6.88 15.76 -1.86
N LEU A 44 -7.14 17.06 -1.95
CA LEU A 44 -8.44 17.60 -2.34
C LEU A 44 -8.79 17.24 -3.79
N VAL A 45 -7.85 17.42 -4.72
CA VAL A 45 -8.03 17.07 -6.13
C VAL A 45 -8.38 15.58 -6.29
N ARG A 46 -7.65 14.68 -5.62
CA ARG A 46 -7.94 13.23 -5.66
C ARG A 46 -9.30 12.88 -5.06
N LYS A 47 -9.74 13.61 -4.04
CA LYS A 47 -11.05 13.40 -3.40
C LYS A 47 -12.19 13.82 -4.32
N GLU A 48 -12.02 14.93 -5.03
CA GLU A 48 -12.98 15.42 -6.02
C GLU A 48 -13.06 14.49 -7.24
N GLU A 49 -11.92 14.05 -7.79
CA GLU A 49 -11.89 13.07 -8.89
C GLU A 49 -12.58 11.75 -8.51
N ALA A 50 -12.35 11.26 -7.29
CA ALA A 50 -13.01 10.05 -6.79
C ALA A 50 -14.52 10.24 -6.62
N ALA A 51 -14.98 11.42 -6.21
CA ALA A 51 -16.40 11.75 -6.10
C ALA A 51 -17.07 11.83 -7.48
N GLN A 52 -16.44 12.52 -8.43
CA GLN A 52 -16.93 12.64 -9.81
C GLN A 52 -17.02 11.27 -10.49
N LYS A 53 -16.02 10.40 -10.29
CA LYS A 53 -16.03 9.04 -10.86
C LYS A 53 -17.17 8.18 -10.30
N LYS A 54 -17.51 8.32 -9.02
CA LYS A 54 -18.66 7.63 -8.42
C LYS A 54 -19.98 8.12 -9.00
N GLU A 55 -20.10 9.42 -9.22
CA GLU A 55 -21.32 10.01 -9.76
C GLU A 55 -21.55 9.62 -11.22
N VAL A 56 -20.50 9.64 -12.06
CA VAL A 56 -20.59 9.18 -13.44
C VAL A 56 -20.98 7.69 -13.50
N ASN A 57 -20.39 6.84 -12.65
CA ASN A 57 -20.74 5.42 -12.61
C ASN A 57 -22.20 5.20 -12.17
N ALA A 58 -22.66 5.90 -11.12
CA ALA A 58 -24.06 5.83 -10.69
C ALA A 58 -25.03 6.23 -11.80
N ARG A 59 -24.73 7.30 -12.55
CA ARG A 59 -25.53 7.73 -13.71
C ARG A 59 -25.53 6.70 -14.84
N GLN A 60 -24.39 6.04 -15.08
CA GLN A 60 -24.28 4.97 -16.07
C GLN A 60 -25.14 3.76 -15.67
N ILE A 61 -25.09 3.35 -14.40
CA ILE A 61 -25.88 2.23 -13.85
C ILE A 61 -27.38 2.51 -13.98
N GLU A 62 -27.84 3.70 -13.56
CA GLU A 62 -29.25 4.08 -13.65
C GLU A 62 -29.72 4.13 -15.11
N ARG A 63 -28.88 4.61 -16.02
CA ARG A 63 -29.18 4.58 -17.46
C ARG A 63 -29.33 3.16 -17.98
N THR A 64 -28.40 2.25 -17.65
CA THR A 64 -28.50 0.85 -18.07
C THR A 64 -29.72 0.14 -17.47
N ARG A 65 -30.11 0.51 -16.26
CA ARG A 65 -31.32 -0.02 -15.60
C ARG A 65 -32.59 0.46 -16.30
N MET A 66 -32.70 1.75 -16.61
CA MET A 66 -33.82 2.29 -17.37
C MET A 66 -33.92 1.69 -18.78
N GLU A 67 -32.78 1.42 -19.44
CA GLU A 67 -32.74 0.75 -20.74
C GLU A 67 -33.20 -0.72 -20.66
N GLN A 68 -32.84 -1.45 -19.59
CA GLN A 68 -33.34 -2.81 -19.32
C GLN A 68 -34.84 -2.85 -18.98
N GLU A 69 -35.32 -1.88 -18.20
CA GLU A 69 -36.74 -1.74 -17.87
C GLU A 69 -37.57 -1.33 -19.12
N ALA A 70 -37.01 -0.50 -20.01
CA ALA A 70 -37.64 -0.15 -21.28
C ALA A 70 -37.65 -1.30 -22.31
N SER A 71 -36.72 -2.27 -22.22
CA SER A 71 -36.70 -3.45 -23.08
C SER A 71 -37.58 -4.60 -22.56
N CYS A 72 -38.17 -4.48 -21.37
CA CYS A 72 -39.09 -5.45 -20.79
C CYS A 72 -40.54 -5.11 -21.19
N ASN A 73 -40.90 -5.32 -22.45
CA ASN A 73 -42.28 -5.48 -22.85
C ASN A 73 -42.41 -6.77 -23.65
N GLN A 74 -43.05 -7.75 -22.98
CA GLN A 74 -43.60 -9.02 -23.49
C GLN A 74 -42.82 -10.32 -23.13
N VAL A 75 -43.61 -11.26 -22.59
CA VAL A 75 -43.49 -12.73 -22.56
C VAL A 75 -42.97 -13.39 -21.26
N GLU A 76 -43.98 -13.84 -20.49
CA GLU A 76 -44.23 -15.20 -20.00
C GLU A 76 -43.14 -15.99 -19.25
N LEU A 77 -43.54 -16.36 -18.04
CA LEU A 77 -42.78 -17.07 -17.01
C LEU A 77 -42.78 -18.57 -17.30
N VAL A 78 -41.69 -19.08 -17.88
CA VAL A 78 -41.36 -20.51 -17.80
C VAL A 78 -39.91 -20.68 -17.37
N SER A 79 -39.80 -21.24 -16.18
CA SER A 79 -38.58 -21.70 -15.55
C SER A 79 -37.93 -22.83 -16.36
N SER A 80 -36.60 -22.81 -16.35
CA SER A 80 -35.64 -23.86 -16.69
C SER A 80 -35.29 -24.11 -18.17
N CYS A 81 -34.02 -23.87 -18.50
CA CYS A 81 -33.22 -24.83 -19.26
C CYS A 81 -31.73 -24.66 -18.95
N PHE A 82 -31.17 -25.78 -18.49
CA PHE A 82 -29.80 -26.08 -18.12
C PHE A 82 -29.13 -26.82 -19.29
N VAL A 83 -27.85 -26.52 -19.60
CA VAL A 83 -26.72 -27.39 -20.00
C VAL A 83 -25.54 -26.44 -20.40
N SER A 84 -24.39 -26.28 -19.70
CA SER A 84 -23.28 -27.18 -19.27
C SER A 84 -22.57 -27.90 -20.44
N PRO A 85 -21.29 -28.37 -20.35
CA PRO A 85 -20.18 -28.11 -19.40
C PRO A 85 -18.77 -28.02 -20.07
N ASP A 86 -17.70 -27.77 -19.29
CA ASP A 86 -16.33 -28.29 -19.53
C ASP A 86 -15.59 -28.51 -18.18
N TYR A 87 -15.79 -29.72 -17.62
CA TYR A 87 -14.85 -30.70 -17.03
C TYR A 87 -13.42 -30.21 -16.62
N GLU A 88 -12.76 -30.52 -15.47
CA GLU A 88 -12.74 -31.68 -14.56
C GLU A 88 -12.40 -31.29 -13.09
N GLY A 89 -12.92 -32.08 -12.14
CA GLY A 89 -12.33 -32.23 -10.80
C GLY A 89 -13.30 -32.83 -9.76
N SER A 90 -13.52 -34.15 -9.85
CA SER A 90 -14.23 -35.07 -8.92
C SER A 90 -13.94 -34.81 -7.42
N VAL A 91 -14.76 -35.11 -6.40
CA VAL A 91 -15.45 -36.39 -6.06
C VAL A 91 -16.53 -36.17 -4.95
N VAL A 92 -17.65 -36.89 -5.09
CA VAL A 92 -18.68 -37.42 -4.14
C VAL A 92 -19.58 -36.53 -3.25
N GLU A 93 -20.88 -36.86 -3.36
CA GLU A 93 -22.03 -36.43 -2.56
C GLU A 93 -22.21 -37.24 -1.26
N GLU A 94 -22.95 -36.66 -0.31
CA GLU A 94 -24.19 -37.27 0.20
C GLU A 94 -25.06 -36.22 0.91
N GLU A 95 -26.36 -36.29 0.66
CA GLU A 95 -27.37 -35.36 1.14
C GLU A 95 -27.84 -35.64 2.58
N GLY A 96 -28.34 -34.60 3.24
CA GLY A 96 -29.06 -34.74 4.51
C GLY A 96 -29.72 -33.43 4.93
N ALA A 97 -31.05 -33.41 4.82
CA ALA A 97 -31.93 -32.26 4.95
C ALA A 97 -32.13 -31.71 6.38
N VAL A 98 -32.76 -30.52 6.42
CA VAL A 98 -33.57 -29.91 7.49
C VAL A 98 -32.89 -28.85 8.38
N GLY A 99 -33.28 -27.60 8.12
CA GLY A 99 -33.84 -26.66 9.11
C GLY A 99 -32.96 -26.19 10.27
N GLY A 100 -32.43 -24.96 10.15
CA GLY A 100 -31.94 -24.19 11.29
C GLY A 100 -31.43 -22.81 10.86
N ASP A 101 -32.12 -21.76 11.30
CA ASP A 101 -31.65 -20.38 11.23
C ASP A 101 -30.30 -20.25 11.96
N ALA A 102 -29.23 -20.11 11.19
CA ALA A 102 -27.92 -19.75 11.70
C ALA A 102 -27.21 -18.93 10.63
N GLY A 103 -27.12 -17.62 10.85
CA GLY A 103 -26.33 -16.72 10.03
C GLY A 103 -24.90 -17.25 9.81
N PRO A 104 -24.24 -16.86 8.72
CA PRO A 104 -22.96 -17.44 8.30
C PRO A 104 -21.96 -17.42 9.46
N PRO A 105 -21.28 -18.55 9.75
CA PRO A 105 -20.38 -18.63 10.88
C PRO A 105 -19.32 -17.54 10.74
N LYS A 106 -19.25 -16.66 11.75
CA LYS A 106 -18.18 -15.66 11.87
C LYS A 106 -16.87 -16.46 11.87
N ARG A 107 -16.15 -16.43 10.73
CA ARG A 107 -14.85 -17.07 10.60
C ARG A 107 -13.99 -16.58 11.75
N LYS A 108 -13.64 -17.47 12.68
CA LYS A 108 -12.60 -17.20 13.67
C LYS A 108 -11.38 -16.81 12.84
N ARG A 109 -10.94 -15.55 12.92
CA ARG A 109 -9.69 -15.15 12.30
C ARG A 109 -8.63 -16.06 12.91
N THR A 110 -8.08 -16.97 12.12
CA THR A 110 -6.94 -17.79 12.54
C THR A 110 -5.91 -16.83 13.13
N GLN A 111 -5.57 -17.03 14.40
CA GLN A 111 -4.65 -16.17 15.10
C GLN A 111 -3.27 -16.38 14.48
N VAL A 112 -2.89 -15.48 13.57
CA VAL A 112 -1.64 -15.60 12.83
C VAL A 112 -0.47 -15.28 13.77
N GLN A 113 0.46 -16.22 13.92
CA GLN A 113 1.62 -16.07 14.79
C GLN A 113 2.63 -15.08 14.19
N ASN A 114 3.23 -14.25 15.04
CA ASN A 114 4.24 -13.30 14.61
C ASN A 114 5.63 -13.95 14.57
N VAL A 115 6.22 -14.01 13.37
CA VAL A 115 7.58 -14.56 13.14
C VAL A 115 8.65 -13.44 13.10
N TRP A 116 8.22 -12.17 13.06
CA TRP A 116 9.11 -11.04 12.87
C TRP A 116 9.86 -10.69 14.15
N THR A 117 11.18 -10.85 14.10
CA THR A 117 12.12 -10.40 15.14
C THR A 117 13.04 -9.32 14.58
N PRO A 118 13.60 -8.43 15.42
CA PRO A 118 14.58 -7.42 14.98
C PRO A 118 15.79 -8.03 14.27
N GLY A 119 16.23 -9.21 14.71
CA GLY A 119 17.31 -9.96 14.07
C GLY A 119 16.94 -10.44 12.66
N LEU A 120 15.73 -10.96 12.48
CA LEU A 120 15.22 -11.38 11.18
C LEU A 120 15.07 -10.18 10.23
N THR A 121 14.50 -9.06 10.68
CA THR A 121 14.36 -7.85 9.86
C THR A 121 15.72 -7.28 9.45
N ALA A 122 16.69 -7.25 10.37
CA ALA A 122 18.05 -6.82 10.10
C ALA A 122 18.77 -7.75 9.10
N ALA A 123 18.56 -9.07 9.19
CA ALA A 123 19.11 -10.03 8.25
C ALA A 123 18.57 -9.80 6.83
N LEU A 124 17.27 -9.56 6.67
CA LEU A 124 16.66 -9.25 5.37
C LEU A 124 17.18 -7.92 4.78
N ASP A 125 17.44 -6.92 5.62
CA ASP A 125 18.04 -5.66 5.20
C ASP A 125 19.48 -5.85 4.73
N ARG A 126 20.29 -6.62 5.47
CA ARG A 126 21.69 -6.94 5.09
C ARG A 126 21.78 -7.71 3.77
N THR A 127 20.90 -8.68 3.56
CA THR A 127 20.85 -9.48 2.32
C THR A 127 20.16 -8.75 1.17
N LYS A 128 19.72 -7.50 1.37
CA LYS A 128 19.01 -6.68 0.38
C LYS A 128 17.81 -7.39 -0.24
N MET A 129 17.13 -8.22 0.53
CA MET A 129 15.95 -8.94 0.05
C MET A 129 14.81 -7.95 -0.23
N SER A 130 14.20 -8.08 -1.41
CA SER A 130 13.00 -7.32 -1.77
C SER A 130 11.81 -7.80 -0.94
N ASP A 131 10.88 -6.90 -0.61
CA ASP A 131 9.64 -7.23 0.11
C ASP A 131 8.80 -8.29 -0.63
N ARG A 132 8.97 -8.43 -1.95
CA ARG A 132 8.32 -9.48 -2.75
C ARG A 132 8.99 -10.85 -2.60
N MET A 133 10.32 -10.87 -2.45
CA MET A 133 11.12 -12.09 -2.39
C MET A 133 11.21 -12.66 -0.96
N ALA A 134 11.23 -11.79 0.05
CA ALA A 134 11.22 -12.18 1.46
C ALA A 134 10.12 -13.20 1.81
N PRO A 135 8.83 -12.96 1.54
CA PRO A 135 7.78 -13.90 1.91
C PRO A 135 7.89 -15.22 1.12
N TYR A 136 8.36 -15.20 -0.13
CA TYR A 136 8.55 -16.41 -0.93
C TYR A 136 9.61 -17.33 -0.30
N VAL A 137 10.77 -16.79 0.04
CA VAL A 137 11.85 -17.56 0.67
C VAL A 137 11.44 -18.04 2.05
N LEU A 138 10.84 -17.16 2.88
CA LEU A 138 10.38 -17.52 4.23
C LEU A 138 9.32 -18.63 4.20
N THR A 139 8.40 -18.59 3.23
CA THR A 139 7.39 -19.63 3.05
C THR A 139 8.03 -20.99 2.73
N LYS A 140 9.09 -21.00 1.91
CA LYS A 140 9.81 -22.24 1.57
C LYS A 140 10.58 -22.77 2.77
N VAL A 141 11.23 -21.89 3.52
CA VAL A 141 11.95 -22.24 4.76
C VAL A 141 10.99 -22.80 5.82
N ALA A 142 9.84 -22.16 6.02
CA ALA A 142 8.82 -22.64 6.95
C ALA A 142 8.33 -24.05 6.58
N LYS A 143 8.06 -24.28 5.29
CA LYS A 143 7.69 -25.61 4.79
C LYS A 143 8.80 -26.65 4.99
N SER A 144 10.07 -26.28 4.86
CA SER A 144 11.19 -27.19 5.12
C SER A 144 11.44 -27.48 6.61
N LEU A 145 10.86 -26.67 7.50
CA LEU A 145 10.92 -26.81 8.95
C LEU A 145 9.60 -27.37 9.52
N ASP A 146 8.74 -27.94 8.67
CA ASP A 146 7.44 -28.51 9.03
C ASP A 146 6.49 -27.50 9.72
N HIS A 147 6.59 -26.22 9.36
CA HIS A 147 5.67 -25.18 9.81
C HIS A 147 4.70 -24.77 8.70
N ASP A 148 3.42 -24.64 9.07
CA ASP A 148 2.38 -24.23 8.14
C ASP A 148 2.46 -22.71 7.83
N PRO A 149 2.62 -22.32 6.55
CA PRO A 149 2.80 -20.91 6.19
C PRO A 149 1.51 -20.09 6.33
N VAL A 150 0.35 -20.73 6.45
CA VAL A 150 -0.95 -20.06 6.66
C VAL A 150 -1.08 -19.56 8.10
N GLU A 151 -0.42 -20.22 9.04
CA GLU A 151 -0.45 -19.87 10.45
C GLU A 151 0.54 -18.75 10.80
N LEU A 152 1.48 -18.47 9.90
CA LEU A 152 2.59 -17.55 10.12
C LEU A 152 2.36 -16.22 9.41
N ASN A 153 2.76 -15.13 10.06
CA ASN A 153 2.54 -13.79 9.54
C ASN A 153 3.58 -13.41 8.46
N MET A 154 3.54 -14.07 7.30
CA MET A 154 4.49 -13.90 6.20
C MET A 154 3.95 -13.06 5.04
N SER A 155 2.97 -12.19 5.28
CA SER A 155 2.43 -11.36 4.20
C SER A 155 3.45 -10.29 3.76
N ARG A 156 3.43 -9.92 2.46
CA ARG A 156 4.29 -8.85 1.93
C ARG A 156 4.12 -7.53 2.66
N SER A 157 2.90 -7.18 3.05
CA SER A 157 2.63 -5.97 3.85
C SER A 157 3.26 -6.08 5.23
N SER A 158 3.19 -7.24 5.90
CA SER A 158 3.85 -7.47 7.18
C SER A 158 5.36 -7.25 7.08
N VAL A 159 6.01 -7.86 6.08
CA VAL A 159 7.46 -7.67 5.83
C VAL A 159 7.81 -6.18 5.77
N LYS A 160 7.08 -5.43 4.93
CA LYS A 160 7.31 -4.00 4.74
C LYS A 160 7.12 -3.23 6.05
N CYS A 161 6.00 -3.43 6.74
CA CYS A 161 5.69 -2.73 7.98
C CYS A 161 6.72 -2.99 9.08
N TYR A 162 7.18 -4.24 9.24
CA TYR A 162 8.21 -4.57 10.24
C TYR A 162 9.56 -3.96 9.89
N ARG A 163 9.96 -3.91 8.61
CA ARG A 163 11.18 -3.23 8.18
C ARG A 163 11.11 -1.72 8.41
N GLU A 164 9.98 -1.09 8.08
CA GLU A 164 9.77 0.34 8.33
C GLU A 164 9.84 0.67 9.82
N ARG A 165 9.18 -0.13 10.67
CA ARG A 165 9.24 0.01 12.13
C ARG A 165 10.66 -0.17 12.66
N TYR A 166 11.35 -1.22 12.24
CA TYR A 166 12.73 -1.48 12.67
C TYR A 166 13.68 -0.35 12.27
N ARG A 167 13.53 0.21 11.07
CA ARG A 167 14.31 1.38 10.62
C ARG A 167 13.97 2.63 11.39
N ALA A 168 12.69 2.87 11.71
CA ALA A 168 12.26 4.01 12.51
C ALA A 168 12.77 3.93 13.95
N GLU A 169 12.72 2.75 14.56
CA GLU A 169 13.29 2.48 15.90
C GLU A 169 14.81 2.68 15.89
N LYS A 170 15.52 2.06 14.94
CA LYS A 170 16.97 2.26 14.81
C LYS A 170 17.35 3.71 14.55
N TRP A 171 16.56 4.44 13.78
CA TRP A 171 16.75 5.86 13.58
C TRP A 171 16.53 6.66 14.87
N ALA A 172 15.52 6.31 15.65
CA ALA A 172 15.27 6.94 16.95
C ALA A 172 16.44 6.69 17.91
N ASP A 173 16.91 5.45 18.03
CA ASP A 173 18.08 5.06 18.85
C ASP A 173 19.32 5.87 18.45
N LEU A 174 19.61 5.95 17.15
CA LEU A 174 20.74 6.73 16.64
C LEU A 174 20.57 8.21 16.95
N LYS A 175 19.38 8.76 16.70
CA LYS A 175 19.07 10.17 16.95
C LYS A 175 19.17 10.53 18.44
N GLU A 176 18.86 9.61 19.33
CA GLU A 176 19.07 9.76 20.77
C GLU A 176 20.55 9.79 21.11
N GLY A 177 21.35 8.85 20.58
CA GLY A 177 22.81 8.84 20.76
C GLY A 177 23.52 10.11 20.23
N PHE A 178 22.97 10.79 19.22
CA PHE A 178 23.51 12.06 18.74
C PHE A 178 23.22 13.27 19.65
N LYS A 179 22.30 13.17 20.62
CA LYS A 179 21.93 14.30 21.50
C LYS A 179 22.84 14.48 22.71
N GLU A 180 23.81 13.59 22.95
CA GLU A 180 24.57 13.55 24.21
C GLU A 180 25.94 14.24 24.22
N THR A 181 26.35 14.96 23.17
CA THR A 181 27.55 15.82 23.28
C THR A 181 27.20 17.25 22.95
N GLY A 182 26.71 17.97 23.96
CA GLY A 182 26.80 19.42 24.05
C GLY A 182 28.22 19.92 24.36
N GLU A 183 29.25 19.10 24.08
CA GLU A 183 30.63 19.57 24.08
C GLU A 183 30.92 20.19 22.70
N PRO A 184 31.25 21.50 22.64
CA PRO A 184 31.70 22.08 21.39
C PRO A 184 32.97 21.34 20.96
N CYS A 185 32.95 20.72 19.79
CA CYS A 185 34.16 20.26 19.11
C CYS A 185 35.10 21.45 18.96
N VAL A 186 36.03 21.62 19.89
CA VAL A 186 37.17 22.52 19.74
C VAL A 186 38.10 21.84 18.75
N VAL A 187 38.01 22.26 17.49
CA VAL A 187 39.02 21.98 16.49
C VAL A 187 40.25 22.80 16.90
N ILE A 188 41.29 22.13 17.41
CA ILE A 188 42.64 22.69 17.58
C ILE A 188 43.36 22.64 16.23
#